data_AF-A0A952X0S4-F1
#
_entry.id   AF-A0A952X0S4-F1
#
_cell.length_a   1.000
_cell.length_b   1.000
_cell.length_c   1.000
_cell.angle_alpha   90.00
_cell.angle_beta   90.00
_cell.angle_gamma   90.00
#
_symmetry.space_group_name_H-M   'P 1'
#
loop_
_entity.id
_entity.type
_entity.pdbx_description
1 polymer ?
#
loop_
_entity_poly.entity_id
_entity_poly.type
_entity_poly.pdbx_seq_one_letter_code
_entity_poly.pdbx_strand_id
1 'polypeptide(L)'
;MDLLNSLLNFGEALLQLAASLFGAVAPWAPLLGWIAFWLLAVDWTVLLPLLLRRGAIVGVALLFVMPILIWGVVAPPPDGVHYLFGLALGNFTGKLVYVTTLTVIAWMCGAVQLSGACASLLRFDPPVALAEAHDAHAGHDNHGHGHGHDAHGH
;
A
#
# COMPACT_ATOMS: atom_id res chain seq x y z
N MET A 1 -37.80 37.17 5.41
CA MET A 1 -38.10 35.80 5.89
C MET A 1 -37.61 34.76 4.87
N ASP A 2 -37.87 34.95 3.57
CA ASP A 2 -37.52 33.97 2.53
C ASP A 2 -36.02 33.72 2.33
N LEU A 3 -35.19 34.76 2.49
CA LEU A 3 -33.72 34.60 2.44
C LEU A 3 -33.16 33.75 3.58
N LEU A 4 -33.68 33.91 4.80
CA LEU A 4 -33.26 33.12 5.96
C LEU A 4 -33.67 31.65 5.79
N ASN A 5 -34.90 31.40 5.32
CA ASN A 5 -35.38 30.06 5.00
C ASN A 5 -34.58 29.39 3.88
N SER A 6 -34.19 30.16 2.86
CA SER A 6 -33.34 29.65 1.76
C SER A 6 -31.94 29.28 2.25
N LEU A 7 -31.37 30.06 3.16
CA LEU A 7 -30.06 29.78 3.77
C LEU A 7 -30.09 28.54 4.67
N LEU A 8 -31.15 28.38 5.46
CA LEU A 8 -31.35 27.21 6.30
C LEU A 8 -31.57 25.94 5.45
N ASN A 9 -32.41 26.02 4.41
CA ASN A 9 -32.63 24.90 3.49
C ASN A 9 -31.34 24.52 2.74
N PHE A 10 -30.52 25.50 2.35
CA PHE A 10 -29.23 25.22 1.73
C PHE A 10 -28.28 24.50 2.70
N GLY A 11 -28.22 24.95 3.96
CA GLY A 11 -27.42 24.29 5.00
C GLY A 11 -27.88 22.86 5.30
N GLU A 12 -29.20 22.65 5.38
CA GLU A 12 -29.79 21.32 5.57
C GLU A 12 -29.49 20.40 4.38
N ALA A 13 -29.62 20.89 3.14
CA ALA A 13 -29.26 20.14 1.95
C ALA A 13 -27.77 19.75 1.95
N LEU A 14 -26.89 20.62 2.43
CA LEU A 14 -25.45 20.37 2.51
C LEU A 14 -25.11 19.31 3.56
N LEU A 15 -25.76 19.36 4.72
CA LEU A 15 -25.66 18.33 5.76
C LEU A 15 -26.22 17.00 5.28
N GLN A 16 -27.34 17.01 4.56
CA GLN A 16 -27.94 15.79 4.02
C GLN A 16 -27.09 15.17 2.92
N LEU A 17 -26.45 15.99 2.08
CA LEU A 17 -25.45 15.52 1.12
C LEU A 17 -24.26 14.89 1.84
N ALA A 18 -23.72 15.55 2.87
CA ALA A 18 -22.61 15.02 3.65
C ALA A 18 -22.97 13.71 4.37
N ALA A 19 -24.16 13.62 4.98
CA ALA A 19 -24.65 12.42 5.64
C ALA A 19 -24.86 11.27 4.63
N SER A 20 -25.39 11.58 3.44
CA SER A 20 -25.58 10.60 2.38
C SER A 20 -24.24 10.09 1.85
N LEU A 21 -23.27 10.99 1.65
CA LEU A 21 -21.93 10.64 1.22
C LEU A 21 -21.22 9.79 2.28
N PHE A 22 -21.32 10.18 3.56
CA PHE A 22 -20.74 9.41 4.65
C PHE A 22 -21.38 8.02 4.77
N GLY A 23 -22.71 7.93 4.69
CA GLY A 23 -23.43 6.66 4.68
C GLY A 23 -23.05 5.77 3.50
N ALA A 24 -22.74 6.36 2.34
CA ALA A 24 -22.26 5.64 1.18
C ALA A 24 -20.81 5.15 1.32
N VAL A 25 -19.92 5.94 1.93
CA VAL A 25 -18.48 5.63 2.04
C VAL A 25 -18.15 4.76 3.27
N ALA A 26 -18.87 4.94 4.38
CA ALA A 26 -18.59 4.26 5.65
C ALA A 26 -18.48 2.72 5.55
N PRO A 27 -19.35 2.00 4.78
CA PRO A 27 -19.21 0.55 4.61
C PRO A 27 -17.91 0.14 3.90
N TRP A 28 -17.34 1.03 3.09
CA TRP A 28 -16.11 0.80 2.34
C TRP A 28 -14.85 1.31 3.05
N ALA A 29 -15.00 2.01 4.18
CA ALA A 29 -13.89 2.49 5.00
C ALA A 29 -12.81 1.42 5.27
N PRO A 30 -13.12 0.15 5.63
CA PRO A 30 -12.08 -0.86 5.84
C PRO A 30 -11.29 -1.18 4.56
N LEU A 31 -11.97 -1.21 3.40
CA LEU A 31 -11.29 -1.45 2.11
C LEU A 31 -10.43 -0.25 1.69
N LEU A 32 -10.94 0.97 1.88
CA LEU A 32 -10.17 2.19 1.64
C LEU A 32 -8.96 2.28 2.57
N GLY A 33 -9.12 1.93 3.84
CA GLY A 33 -8.03 1.84 4.81
C GLY A 33 -6.98 0.80 4.41
N TRP A 34 -7.41 -0.36 3.90
CA TRP A 34 -6.51 -1.37 3.36
C TRP A 34 -5.69 -0.84 2.19
N ILE A 35 -6.34 -0.21 1.21
CA ILE A 35 -5.67 0.39 0.05
C ILE A 35 -4.69 1.48 0.51
N ALA A 36 -5.12 2.40 1.37
CA ALA A 36 -4.30 3.48 1.88
C ALA A 36 -3.07 2.96 2.66
N PHE A 37 -3.25 1.93 3.47
CA PHE A 37 -2.15 1.29 4.19
C PHE A 37 -1.09 0.73 3.23
N TRP A 38 -1.50 -0.09 2.25
CA TRP A 38 -0.54 -0.67 1.30
C TRP A 38 0.04 0.33 0.31
N LEU A 39 -0.67 1.43 0.05
CA LEU A 39 -0.22 2.46 -0.88
C LEU A 39 0.63 3.55 -0.23
N LEU A 40 0.47 3.83 1.07
CA LEU A 40 1.15 4.93 1.75
C LEU A 40 2.03 4.51 2.92
N ALA A 41 1.66 3.47 3.67
CA ALA A 41 2.38 3.06 4.87
C ALA A 41 3.47 2.02 4.59
N VAL A 42 3.31 1.22 3.53
CA VAL A 42 4.23 0.15 3.18
C VAL A 42 5.20 0.61 2.10
N ASP A 43 6.50 0.49 2.38
CA ASP A 43 7.55 0.70 1.38
C ASP A 43 7.79 -0.59 0.58
N TRP A 44 7.25 -0.61 -0.64
CA TRP A 44 7.40 -1.74 -1.55
C TRP A 44 8.80 -1.88 -2.14
N THR A 45 9.63 -0.84 -2.09
CA THR A 45 11.02 -0.89 -2.56
C THR A 45 11.88 -1.78 -1.66
N VAL A 46 11.56 -1.85 -0.36
CA VAL A 46 12.23 -2.73 0.60
C VAL A 46 11.53 -4.09 0.71
N LEU A 47 10.19 -4.08 0.69
CA LEU A 47 9.39 -5.29 0.88
C LEU A 47 9.55 -6.28 -0.29
N LEU A 48 9.57 -5.81 -1.54
CA LEU A 48 9.64 -6.69 -2.71
C LEU A 48 10.99 -7.45 -2.80
N PRO A 49 12.16 -6.82 -2.61
CA PRO A 49 13.43 -7.55 -2.51
C PRO A 49 13.46 -8.53 -1.33
N LEU A 50 12.86 -8.18 -0.18
CA LEU A 50 12.78 -9.09 0.97
C LEU A 50 11.98 -10.36 0.63
N LEU A 51 10.82 -10.19 0.00
CA LEU A 51 9.94 -11.28 -0.44
C LEU A 51 10.63 -12.21 -1.45
N LEU A 52 11.20 -11.63 -2.50
CA LEU A 52 11.75 -12.39 -3.64
C LEU A 52 13.15 -12.94 -3.36
N ARG A 53 14.02 -12.18 -2.70
CA ARG A 53 15.43 -12.57 -2.51
C ARG A 53 15.68 -13.34 -1.22
N ARG A 54 14.92 -13.06 -0.14
CA ARG A 54 15.06 -13.77 1.14
C ARG A 54 14.02 -14.87 1.35
N GLY A 55 13.16 -15.12 0.36
CA GLY A 55 12.19 -16.21 0.39
C GLY A 55 11.05 -16.03 1.40
N ALA A 56 10.80 -14.80 1.86
CA ALA A 56 9.77 -14.51 2.86
C ALA A 56 8.33 -14.76 2.38
N ILE A 57 8.15 -15.14 1.11
CA ILE A 57 6.86 -15.39 0.47
C ILE A 57 6.04 -16.49 1.18
N VAL A 58 6.70 -17.49 1.78
CA VAL A 58 6.02 -18.55 2.54
C VAL A 58 5.40 -18.00 3.82
N GLY A 59 6.11 -17.13 4.54
CA GLY A 59 5.58 -16.46 5.72
C GLY A 59 4.38 -15.58 5.40
N VAL A 60 4.44 -14.87 4.27
CA VAL A 60 3.31 -14.07 3.78
C VAL A 60 2.13 -14.93 3.35
N ALA A 61 2.37 -16.05 2.65
CA ALA A 61 1.31 -16.99 2.31
C ALA A 61 0.62 -17.57 3.56
N LEU A 62 1.39 -17.97 4.58
CA LEU A 62 0.86 -18.44 5.85
C LEU A 62 0.04 -17.36 6.58
N LEU A 63 0.50 -16.11 6.53
CA LEU A 63 -0.21 -14.97 7.12
C LEU A 63 -1.56 -14.71 6.43
N PHE A 64 -1.68 -14.99 5.13
CA PHE A 64 -2.97 -14.92 4.41
C PHE A 64 -3.86 -16.15 4.63
N VAL A 65 -3.30 -17.33 4.91
CA VAL A 65 -4.08 -18.53 5.23
C VAL A 65 -4.77 -18.41 6.60
N MET A 66 -4.10 -17.84 7.60
CA MET A 66 -4.66 -17.66 8.95
C MET A 66 -6.04 -16.98 8.99
N PRO A 67 -6.25 -15.79 8.39
CA PRO A 67 -7.56 -15.15 8.41
C PRO A 67 -8.65 -15.95 7.70
N ILE A 68 -8.32 -16.76 6.67
CA ILE A 68 -9.30 -17.66 6.02
C ILE A 68 -9.81 -18.69 7.04
N LEU A 69 -8.90 -19.29 7.81
CA LEU A 69 -9.25 -20.27 8.83
C LEU A 69 -10.05 -19.63 9.97
N ILE A 70 -9.58 -18.48 10.49
CA ILE A 70 -10.23 -17.76 11.59
C ILE A 70 -11.64 -17.33 11.18
N TRP A 71 -11.80 -16.66 10.03
CA TRP A 71 -13.11 -16.20 9.56
C TRP A 71 -14.01 -17.33 9.09
N GLY A 72 -13.45 -18.41 8.57
CA GLY A 72 -14.19 -19.61 8.23
C GLY A 72 -14.90 -20.22 9.45
N VAL A 73 -14.29 -20.13 10.63
CA VAL A 73 -14.86 -20.66 11.88
C VAL A 73 -15.74 -19.63 12.61
N VAL A 74 -15.32 -18.37 12.68
CA VAL A 74 -15.99 -17.33 13.49
C VAL A 74 -17.30 -16.83 12.88
N ALA A 75 -17.36 -16.73 11.55
CA ALA A 75 -18.50 -16.12 10.85
C ALA A 75 -18.94 -16.95 9.64
N PRO A 76 -19.49 -18.16 9.87
CA PRO A 76 -20.09 -18.94 8.81
C PRO A 76 -21.34 -18.23 8.24
N PRO A 77 -21.56 -18.28 6.92
CA PRO A 77 -22.79 -17.79 6.31
C PRO A 77 -24.00 -18.57 6.84
N PRO A 78 -25.19 -17.95 6.91
CA PRO A 78 -26.43 -18.61 7.34
C PRO A 78 -26.74 -19.89 6.54
N ASP A 79 -26.47 -19.87 5.24
CA ASP A 79 -26.66 -21.00 4.33
C ASP A 79 -25.39 -21.85 4.12
N GLY A 80 -24.29 -21.53 4.82
CA GLY A 80 -22.99 -22.18 4.64
C GLY A 80 -22.28 -21.91 3.31
N VAL A 81 -22.91 -21.12 2.42
CA VAL A 81 -22.42 -20.79 1.09
C VAL A 81 -22.28 -19.28 0.88
N HIS A 82 -21.30 -18.89 0.07
CA HIS A 82 -21.15 -17.54 -0.48
C HIS A 82 -21.57 -17.56 -1.94
N TYR A 83 -22.37 -16.58 -2.36
CA TYR A 83 -22.73 -16.41 -3.77
C TYR A 83 -21.80 -15.39 -4.40
N LEU A 84 -20.85 -15.84 -5.23
CA LEU A 84 -19.98 -14.97 -6.02
C LEU A 84 -20.29 -15.17 -7.51
N PHE A 85 -20.65 -14.10 -8.20
CA PHE A 85 -21.00 -14.12 -9.63
C PHE A 85 -22.07 -15.16 -10.01
N GLY A 86 -22.99 -15.47 -9.10
CA GLY A 86 -24.04 -16.49 -9.30
C GLY A 86 -23.62 -17.93 -9.01
N LEU A 87 -22.35 -18.18 -8.63
CA LEU A 87 -21.89 -19.49 -8.16
C LEU A 87 -22.00 -19.59 -6.63
N ALA A 88 -22.53 -20.72 -6.16
CA ALA A 88 -22.50 -21.10 -4.76
C ALA A 88 -21.14 -21.70 -4.41
N LEU A 89 -20.36 -20.99 -3.60
CA LEU A 89 -19.07 -21.43 -3.10
C LEU A 89 -19.19 -21.80 -1.63
N GLY A 90 -18.53 -22.89 -1.21
CA GLY A 90 -18.47 -23.24 0.20
C GLY A 90 -17.81 -22.13 1.02
N ASN A 91 -18.14 -22.06 2.32
CA ASN A 91 -17.65 -21.02 3.23
C ASN A 91 -16.14 -20.72 3.09
N PHE A 92 -15.28 -21.73 3.26
CA PHE A 92 -13.82 -21.57 3.17
C PHE A 92 -13.34 -21.12 1.78
N THR A 93 -13.96 -21.64 0.71
CA THR A 93 -13.62 -21.24 -0.66
C THR A 93 -14.00 -19.79 -0.93
N GLY A 94 -15.16 -19.34 -0.46
CA GLY A 94 -15.56 -17.93 -0.56
C GLY A 94 -14.61 -17.01 0.21
N LYS A 95 -14.22 -17.39 1.44
CA LYS A 95 -13.23 -16.64 2.25
C LYS A 95 -11.85 -16.61 1.58
N LEU A 96 -11.42 -17.71 0.95
CA LEU A 96 -10.19 -17.75 0.16
C LEU A 96 -10.25 -16.72 -0.97
N VAL A 97 -11.33 -16.68 -1.74
CA VAL A 97 -11.50 -15.69 -2.82
C VAL A 97 -11.41 -14.26 -2.29
N TYR A 98 -12.08 -13.95 -1.17
CA TYR A 98 -11.99 -12.60 -0.58
C TYR A 98 -10.56 -12.23 -0.16
N VAL A 99 -9.87 -13.13 0.53
CA VAL A 99 -8.49 -12.87 1.00
C VAL A 99 -7.53 -12.77 -0.18
N THR A 100 -7.69 -13.60 -1.22
CA THR A 100 -6.92 -13.49 -2.46
C THR A 100 -7.14 -12.14 -3.13
N THR A 101 -8.38 -11.66 -3.23
CA THR A 101 -8.67 -10.33 -3.79
C THR A 101 -7.99 -9.20 -3.00
N LEU A 102 -8.06 -9.25 -1.66
CA LEU A 102 -7.36 -8.28 -0.80
C LEU A 102 -5.84 -8.33 -0.99
N THR A 103 -5.30 -9.52 -1.21
CA THR A 103 -3.87 -9.73 -1.51
C THR A 103 -3.51 -9.09 -2.85
N VAL A 104 -4.28 -9.37 -3.92
CA VAL A 104 -4.07 -8.78 -5.24
C VAL A 104 -4.10 -7.25 -5.19
N ILE A 105 -5.03 -6.66 -4.43
CA ILE A 105 -5.09 -5.21 -4.22
C ILE A 105 -3.77 -4.70 -3.61
N ALA A 106 -3.24 -5.36 -2.58
CA ALA A 106 -1.96 -4.98 -1.99
C ALA A 106 -0.82 -5.00 -3.03
N TRP A 107 -0.71 -6.08 -3.82
CA TRP A 107 0.28 -6.16 -4.90
C TRP A 107 0.11 -5.08 -5.97
N MET A 108 -1.13 -4.74 -6.33
CA MET A 108 -1.42 -3.64 -7.26
C MET A 108 -0.96 -2.30 -6.68
N CYS A 109 -1.19 -2.03 -5.39
CA CYS A 109 -0.67 -0.83 -4.73
C CYS A 109 0.86 -0.77 -4.82
N GLY A 110 1.54 -1.89 -4.57
CA GLY A 110 2.99 -1.99 -4.75
C GLY A 110 3.45 -1.71 -6.17
N ALA A 111 2.76 -2.25 -7.18
CA ALA A 111 3.05 -1.97 -8.58
C ALA A 111 2.91 -0.47 -8.92
N VAL A 112 1.88 0.20 -8.39
CA VAL A 112 1.67 1.65 -8.57
C VAL A 112 2.77 2.48 -7.88
N GLN A 113 3.24 2.07 -6.71
CA GLN A 113 4.38 2.74 -6.06
C GLN A 113 5.66 2.60 -6.90
N LEU A 114 5.96 1.37 -7.34
CA LEU A 114 7.17 1.06 -8.11
C LEU A 114 7.17 1.67 -9.52
N SER A 115 5.99 1.96 -10.09
CA SER A 115 5.89 2.70 -11.34
C SER A 115 6.18 4.19 -11.21
N GLY A 116 6.40 4.70 -9.99
CA GLY A 116 6.68 6.11 -9.71
C GLY A 116 5.44 7.02 -9.75
N ALA A 117 4.23 6.47 -9.93
CA ALA A 117 3.00 7.27 -10.06
C ALA A 117 2.64 8.03 -8.77
N CYS A 118 3.06 7.52 -7.60
CA CYS A 118 2.83 8.14 -6.30
C CYS A 118 4.10 8.74 -5.68
N ALA A 119 5.17 8.96 -6.45
CA ALA A 119 6.46 9.43 -5.93
C ALA A 119 6.38 10.79 -5.20
N SER A 120 5.43 11.66 -5.56
CA SER A 120 5.20 12.94 -4.88
C SER A 120 4.51 12.81 -3.52
N LEU A 121 3.77 11.72 -3.30
CA LEU A 121 3.00 11.44 -2.07
C LEU A 121 3.77 10.53 -1.09
N LEU A 122 4.83 9.88 -1.57
CA LEU A 122 5.63 8.92 -0.81
C LEU A 122 7.01 9.51 -0.53
N ARG A 123 7.22 9.96 0.70
CA ARG A 123 8.56 10.27 1.23
C ARG A 123 8.89 9.23 2.28
N PHE A 124 9.47 8.12 1.83
CA PHE A 124 10.14 7.18 2.71
C PHE A 124 11.57 7.70 2.89
N ASP A 125 11.87 8.25 4.06
CA ASP A 125 13.25 8.61 4.39
C ASP A 125 14.09 7.33 4.39
N PRO A 126 15.23 7.29 3.68
CA PRO A 126 16.07 6.11 3.69
C PRO A 126 16.49 5.82 5.13
N PRO A 127 16.40 4.55 5.59
CA PRO A 127 16.87 4.21 6.92
C PRO A 127 18.35 4.57 7.00
N VAL A 128 18.74 5.29 8.05
CA VAL A 128 20.09 5.86 8.28
C VAL A 128 21.21 4.85 8.00
N ALA A 129 20.97 3.56 8.21
CA ALA A 129 21.90 2.47 7.92
C ALA A 129 22.28 2.29 6.43
N LEU A 130 21.44 2.72 5.47
CA LEU A 130 21.74 2.72 4.03
C LEU A 130 22.44 4.00 3.58
N ALA A 131 22.24 5.12 4.30
CA ALA A 131 22.93 6.38 4.03
C ALA A 131 24.42 6.29 4.40
N GLU A 132 24.74 5.71 5.56
CA GLU A 132 26.13 5.48 5.99
C GLU A 132 26.90 4.52 5.06
N ALA A 133 26.20 3.56 4.44
CA ALA A 133 26.80 2.63 3.49
C ALA A 133 27.18 3.28 2.14
N HIS A 134 26.47 4.33 1.71
CA HIS A 134 26.84 5.12 0.52
C HIS A 134 27.93 6.14 0.80
N ASP A 135 28.02 6.70 2.01
CA ASP A 135 29.12 7.61 2.39
C ASP A 135 30.45 6.86 2.60
N ALA A 136 30.40 5.57 2.96
CA ALA A 136 31.61 4.73 3.09
C ALA A 136 32.33 4.48 1.76
N HIS A 137 31.70 4.70 0.61
CA HIS A 137 32.32 4.54 -0.72
C HIS A 137 32.76 5.86 -1.37
N ALA A 138 32.52 7.01 -0.74
CA ALA A 138 32.94 8.33 -1.24
C ALA A 138 34.30 8.79 -0.68
N GLY A 139 35.06 7.89 -0.03
CA GLY A 139 36.21 8.24 0.80
C GLY A 139 37.57 7.65 0.42
N HIS A 140 37.75 7.08 -0.77
CA HIS A 140 39.06 6.58 -1.20
C HIS A 140 39.25 6.78 -2.71
N ASP A 141 40.20 7.65 -3.08
CA ASP A 141 40.96 7.80 -4.35
C ASP A 141 41.25 9.31 -4.49
N ASN A 142 42.46 9.85 -4.28
CA ASN A 142 43.75 9.45 -4.83
C ASN A 142 44.87 10.25 -4.13
N HIS A 143 45.85 9.55 -3.55
CA HIS A 143 47.10 10.14 -3.07
C HIS A 143 48.01 10.53 -4.24
N GLY A 144 48.86 11.53 -4.02
CA GLY A 144 49.64 12.18 -5.07
C GLY A 144 50.67 11.32 -5.80
N HIS A 145 50.99 11.75 -7.03
CA HIS A 145 52.29 11.53 -7.66
C HIS A 145 52.65 12.77 -8.49
N GLY A 146 53.80 13.37 -8.15
CA GLY A 146 54.39 14.45 -8.92
C GLY A 146 55.05 13.94 -10.20
N HIS A 147 55.04 14.78 -11.23
CA HIS A 147 56.03 14.75 -12.30
C HIS A 147 56.25 16.19 -12.79
N GLY A 148 57.48 16.66 -12.62
CA GLY A 148 57.97 17.88 -13.25
C GLY A 148 58.09 17.68 -14.75
N HIS A 149 57.78 18.73 -15.50
CA HIS A 149 58.12 18.84 -16.91
C HIS A 149 58.83 20.17 -17.13
N ASP A 150 60.13 20.06 -17.36
CA ASP A 150 60.95 21.08 -18.01
C ASP A 150 60.37 21.36 -19.40
N ALA A 151 60.07 22.63 -19.68
CA ALA A 151 59.73 23.11 -21.02
C ALA A 151 60.85 23.99 -21.55
N HIS A 152 61.72 23.39 -22.37
CA HIS A 152 62.61 24.10 -23.28
C HIS A 152 62.05 24.00 -24.72
N GLY A 153 62.07 25.13 -25.43
CA GLY A 153 62.04 25.17 -26.89
C GLY A 153 60.88 25.98 -27.49
N HIS A 154 61.04 27.29 -27.64
CA HIS A 154 61.52 27.96 -28.86
C HIS A 154 61.69 29.47 -28.64
#